data_AF-Q2TBM0-F1
#
_entry.id   AF-Q2TBM0-F1
#
_cell.length_a   1.000
_cell.length_b   1.000
_cell.length_c   1.000
_cell.angle_alpha   90.00
_cell.angle_beta   90.00
_cell.angle_gamma   90.00
#
_symmetry.space_group_name_H-M   'P 1'
#
loop_
_entity.id
_entity.type
_entity.pdbx_description
1 polymer ?
#
loop_
_entity_poly.entity_id
_entity_poly.type
_entity_poly.pdbx_seq_one_letter_code
_entity_poly.pdbx_strand_id
1 'polypeptide(L)'
;MAAAVVDSAMEVVPALVEEAAPEAAGLSCLVNLPGEVLEYILCSGSLTAADIGRVSSTCRRLRELCQGSGKVWKEQFRVRWPSLMKHYSPTDYVNWLEEYKVRQKAGLEARKIVASFSKRFFSEHVPCNGFSDIENLEGPEIFFEDELVCILNMEGRKALTWKYYAKKILYYLRQQKILNNLKAFLQQPDDYESYLEGAVYIDQYCNPLSDISLKDIQAQIDSIVELVCKTLRGINSRHPSLAFKAGESSMIMEIELQSQVLDAMNHVLYDQLKFKGNRMDYYNALNLYMHQVLIRRTGIPISMSLLYLTIARQLGVPLEPVNFPSHFLLRWCQGAEGTTLDIFDYIYIDAFGKGKQLTVKECEYLIGQHVTAALYGVVNVKKVLQRMVGNLLSLGKREGIDQSYQLLRDSLDLYLAMYPDQVQLLLLQARLYFHLGIWPEKAGDAPFGQQKALSALPDHV
;
A
#
# COMPACT_ATOMS: atom_id res chain seq x y z
N MET A 1 -63.21 -83.32 11.47
CA MET A 1 -63.62 -83.68 12.85
C MET A 1 -62.38 -84.10 13.61
N ALA A 2 -62.37 -83.79 14.91
CA ALA A 2 -61.40 -84.17 15.94
C ALA A 2 -60.12 -83.33 16.03
N ALA A 3 -60.18 -82.44 17.03
CA ALA A 3 -59.09 -81.80 17.73
C ALA A 3 -58.57 -82.69 18.87
N ALA A 4 -57.31 -82.51 19.28
CA ALA A 4 -56.74 -82.64 20.64
C ALA A 4 -55.20 -82.47 20.52
N VAL A 5 -54.54 -81.48 21.14
CA VAL A 5 -54.17 -81.36 22.59
C VAL A 5 -53.15 -82.44 22.96
N VAL A 6 -52.00 -82.25 23.63
CA VAL A 6 -51.26 -81.12 24.25
C VAL A 6 -49.86 -81.69 24.60
N ASP A 7 -48.84 -80.85 24.45
CA ASP A 7 -47.68 -80.63 25.33
C ASP A 7 -46.80 -81.78 25.89
N SER A 8 -45.49 -81.54 25.82
CA SER A 8 -44.51 -81.63 26.90
C SER A 8 -43.23 -82.41 26.57
N ALA A 9 -42.15 -81.82 27.10
CA ALA A 9 -40.88 -82.40 27.51
C ALA A 9 -39.66 -82.12 26.62
N MET A 10 -38.81 -81.28 27.19
CA MET A 10 -37.41 -81.05 26.86
C MET A 10 -36.65 -82.38 26.74
N GLU A 11 -35.94 -82.56 25.63
CA GLU A 11 -34.72 -83.37 25.60
C GLU A 11 -33.55 -82.51 25.10
N VAL A 12 -32.54 -82.45 25.97
CA VAL A 12 -31.25 -81.80 25.75
C VAL A 12 -30.47 -82.61 24.73
N VAL A 13 -30.18 -82.02 23.56
CA VAL A 13 -29.27 -82.61 22.57
C VAL A 13 -27.88 -81.98 22.70
N PRO A 14 -26.79 -82.77 22.74
CA PRO A 14 -25.45 -82.27 23.06
C PRO A 14 -24.78 -81.55 21.89
N ALA A 15 -23.79 -80.74 22.27
CA ALA A 15 -22.97 -79.88 21.42
C ALA A 15 -22.46 -80.55 20.14
N LEU A 16 -22.76 -79.91 19.00
CA LEU A 16 -22.04 -80.10 17.75
C LEU A 16 -21.10 -78.92 17.53
N VAL A 17 -19.86 -79.30 17.24
CA VAL A 17 -18.65 -78.53 17.08
C VAL A 17 -18.83 -77.40 16.05
N GLU A 18 -18.23 -76.25 16.37
CA GLU A 18 -18.07 -75.07 15.51
C GLU A 18 -17.68 -75.46 14.07
N GLU A 19 -18.61 -75.29 13.13
CA GLU A 19 -18.24 -74.99 11.76
C GLU A 19 -17.96 -73.49 11.65
N ALA A 20 -16.69 -73.17 11.46
CA ALA A 20 -16.21 -71.82 11.21
C ALA A 20 -16.94 -71.21 10.01
N ALA A 21 -17.71 -70.15 10.26
CA ALA A 21 -18.20 -69.28 9.21
C ALA A 21 -17.02 -68.61 8.49
N PRO A 22 -17.09 -68.41 7.16
CA PRO A 22 -16.00 -67.86 6.40
C PRO A 22 -15.73 -66.41 6.84
N GLU A 23 -14.45 -66.08 7.05
CA GLU A 23 -13.98 -64.72 7.26
C GLU A 23 -14.63 -63.79 6.22
N ALA A 24 -15.44 -62.84 6.70
CA ALA A 24 -15.91 -61.75 5.88
C ALA A 24 -14.68 -61.00 5.37
N ALA A 25 -14.32 -61.22 4.10
CA ALA A 25 -13.35 -60.43 3.37
C ALA A 25 -13.62 -58.95 3.66
N GLY A 26 -12.67 -58.32 4.35
CA GLY A 26 -12.88 -57.08 5.06
C GLY A 26 -13.51 -55.99 4.21
N LEU A 27 -14.66 -55.50 4.64
CA LEU A 27 -15.17 -54.21 4.21
C LEU A 27 -14.04 -53.20 4.38
N SER A 28 -13.55 -52.64 3.27
CA SER A 28 -12.51 -51.60 3.27
C SER A 28 -13.07 -50.35 3.94
N CYS A 29 -13.01 -50.32 5.27
CA CYS A 29 -13.47 -49.18 6.04
C CYS A 29 -12.56 -47.99 5.74
N LEU A 30 -13.13 -46.80 5.54
CA LEU A 30 -12.39 -45.57 5.21
C LEU A 30 -11.21 -45.35 6.18
N VAL A 31 -11.43 -45.60 7.47
CA VAL A 31 -10.40 -45.45 8.51
C VAL A 31 -9.24 -46.44 8.39
N ASN A 32 -9.32 -47.49 7.55
CA ASN A 32 -8.25 -48.45 7.33
C ASN A 32 -7.26 -48.01 6.24
N LEU A 33 -7.59 -46.97 5.46
CA LEU A 33 -6.68 -46.43 4.43
C LEU A 33 -5.42 -45.81 5.05
N PRO A 34 -4.25 -45.88 4.38
CA PRO A 34 -3.04 -45.20 4.82
C PRO A 34 -3.26 -43.70 5.08
N GLY A 35 -2.52 -43.13 6.04
CA GLY A 35 -2.70 -41.74 6.46
C GLY A 35 -2.51 -40.74 5.32
N GLU A 36 -1.58 -41.02 4.41
CA GLU A 36 -1.27 -40.22 3.22
C GLU A 36 -2.44 -40.21 2.22
N VAL A 37 -3.12 -41.35 2.06
CA VAL A 37 -4.29 -41.47 1.17
C VAL A 37 -5.48 -40.71 1.78
N LEU A 38 -5.70 -40.83 3.08
CA LEU A 38 -6.73 -40.07 3.78
C LEU A 38 -6.45 -38.57 3.72
N GLU A 39 -5.21 -38.14 3.95
CA GLU A 39 -4.80 -36.74 3.82
C GLU A 39 -5.02 -36.22 2.39
N TYR A 40 -4.68 -37.01 1.36
CA TYR A 40 -4.94 -36.66 -0.04
C TYR A 40 -6.44 -36.48 -0.33
N ILE A 41 -7.28 -37.39 0.16
CA ILE A 41 -8.74 -37.29 0.04
C ILE A 41 -9.26 -36.02 0.72
N LEU A 42 -8.76 -35.71 1.93
CA LEU A 42 -9.15 -34.52 2.68
C LEU A 42 -8.68 -33.21 2.03
N CYS A 43 -7.61 -33.26 1.25
CA CYS A 43 -7.06 -32.15 0.47
C CYS A 43 -7.59 -32.05 -0.97
N SER A 44 -8.55 -32.89 -1.36
CA SER A 44 -9.06 -32.96 -2.76
C SER A 44 -9.81 -31.71 -3.25
N GLY A 45 -10.09 -30.75 -2.36
CA GLY A 45 -10.79 -29.50 -2.68
C GLY A 45 -12.32 -29.62 -2.80
N SER A 46 -12.88 -30.83 -2.79
CA SER A 46 -14.34 -31.04 -2.82
C SER A 46 -15.03 -30.93 -1.46
N LEU A 47 -14.26 -31.01 -0.37
CA LEU A 47 -14.75 -30.91 1.00
C LEU A 47 -14.60 -29.49 1.53
N THR A 48 -15.66 -28.95 2.13
CA THR A 48 -15.60 -27.65 2.80
C THR A 48 -14.94 -27.77 4.18
N ALA A 49 -14.48 -26.67 4.76
CA ALA A 49 -13.98 -26.65 6.14
C ALA A 49 -15.02 -27.16 7.16
N ALA A 50 -16.31 -26.98 6.90
CA ALA A 50 -17.36 -27.55 7.74
C ALA A 50 -17.38 -29.08 7.65
N ASP A 51 -17.17 -29.65 6.45
CA ASP A 51 -17.06 -31.10 6.26
C ASP A 51 -15.82 -31.65 6.94
N ILE A 52 -14.66 -30.98 6.81
CA ILE A 52 -13.44 -31.33 7.54
C ILE A 52 -13.67 -31.31 9.06
N GLY A 53 -14.39 -30.31 9.57
CA GLY A 53 -14.78 -30.24 10.97
C GLY A 53 -15.62 -31.43 11.42
N ARG A 54 -16.63 -31.82 10.63
CA ARG A 54 -17.45 -33.02 10.88
C ARG A 54 -16.61 -34.28 10.85
N VAL A 55 -15.75 -34.46 9.84
CA VAL A 55 -14.84 -35.61 9.72
C VAL A 55 -13.94 -35.72 10.95
N SER A 56 -13.36 -34.61 11.42
CA SER A 56 -12.50 -34.58 12.62
C SER A 56 -13.24 -34.92 13.93
N SER A 57 -14.57 -34.85 13.91
CA SER A 57 -15.42 -35.16 15.06
C SER A 57 -15.83 -36.63 15.12
N THR A 58 -15.56 -37.42 14.08
CA THR A 58 -16.00 -38.83 13.98
C THR A 58 -15.19 -39.79 14.84
N CYS A 59 -13.85 -39.72 14.78
CA CYS A 59 -12.97 -40.61 15.54
C CYS A 59 -11.59 -39.98 15.79
N ARG A 60 -10.83 -40.55 16.74
CA ARG A 60 -9.51 -40.05 17.13
C ARG A 60 -8.52 -40.01 15.96
N ARG A 61 -8.46 -41.06 15.14
CA ARG A 61 -7.55 -41.14 13.97
C ARG A 61 -7.81 -40.03 12.95
N LEU A 62 -9.09 -39.80 12.61
CA LEU A 62 -9.45 -38.74 11.65
C LEU A 62 -9.27 -37.35 12.25
N ARG A 63 -9.46 -37.18 13.56
CA ARG A 63 -9.11 -35.95 14.25
C ARG A 63 -7.61 -35.64 14.16
N GLU A 64 -6.77 -36.63 14.47
CA GLU A 64 -5.31 -36.51 14.42
C GLU A 64 -4.83 -36.24 12.99
N LEU A 65 -5.43 -36.87 11.97
CA LEU A 65 -5.11 -36.57 10.56
C LEU A 65 -5.51 -35.15 10.14
N CYS A 66 -6.71 -34.69 10.53
CA CYS A 66 -7.16 -33.34 10.20
C CYS A 66 -6.33 -32.26 10.90
N GLN A 67 -5.82 -32.52 12.12
CA GLN A 67 -5.17 -31.50 12.95
C GLN A 67 -3.63 -31.60 13.01
N GLY A 68 -3.08 -32.80 12.81
CA GLY A 68 -1.68 -33.11 13.13
C GLY A 68 -0.66 -32.64 12.10
N SER A 69 -0.93 -32.78 10.81
CA SER A 69 0.03 -32.40 9.75
C SER A 69 -0.04 -30.93 9.34
N GLY A 70 -1.13 -30.24 9.71
CA GLY A 70 -1.45 -28.88 9.25
C GLY A 70 -1.78 -28.78 7.75
N LYS A 71 -1.51 -29.80 6.94
CA LYS A 71 -1.68 -29.76 5.47
C LYS A 71 -3.14 -29.64 5.05
N VAL A 72 -4.04 -30.36 5.72
CA VAL A 72 -5.48 -30.28 5.44
C VAL A 72 -5.99 -28.85 5.61
N TRP A 73 -5.67 -28.21 6.74
CA TRP A 73 -6.08 -26.82 6.98
C TRP A 73 -5.32 -25.81 6.14
N LYS A 74 -4.06 -26.06 5.81
CA LYS A 74 -3.29 -25.25 4.84
C LYS A 74 -3.98 -25.24 3.48
N GLU A 75 -4.42 -26.41 3.02
CA GLU A 75 -5.11 -26.55 1.75
C GLU A 75 -6.49 -25.88 1.78
N GLN A 76 -7.26 -26.08 2.85
CA GLN A 76 -8.53 -25.36 3.06
C GLN A 76 -8.35 -23.84 3.07
N PHE A 77 -7.28 -23.35 3.70
CA PHE A 77 -6.94 -21.93 3.72
C PHE A 77 -6.56 -21.44 2.31
N ARG A 78 -5.67 -22.15 1.63
CA ARG A 78 -5.19 -21.83 0.28
C ARG A 78 -6.31 -21.77 -0.75
N VAL A 79 -7.22 -22.75 -0.73
CA VAL A 79 -8.36 -22.82 -1.66
C VAL A 79 -9.34 -21.68 -1.41
N ARG A 80 -9.58 -21.34 -0.14
CA ARG A 80 -10.57 -20.33 0.22
C ARG A 80 -10.06 -18.90 0.10
N TRP A 81 -8.80 -18.66 0.46
CA TRP A 81 -8.15 -17.34 0.49
C TRP A 81 -6.78 -17.36 -0.20
N PRO A 82 -6.71 -17.60 -1.53
CA PRO A 82 -5.46 -17.73 -2.25
C PRO A 82 -4.60 -16.44 -2.22
N SER A 83 -5.24 -15.27 -2.16
CA SER A 83 -4.62 -13.95 -2.04
C SER A 83 -3.73 -13.82 -0.81
N LEU A 84 -4.07 -14.50 0.29
CA LEU A 84 -3.35 -14.40 1.56
C LEU A 84 -2.08 -15.25 1.58
N MET A 85 -1.96 -16.23 0.69
CA MET A 85 -0.81 -17.15 0.67
C MET A 85 0.52 -16.45 0.42
N LYS A 86 0.51 -15.28 -0.24
CA LYS A 86 1.71 -14.46 -0.47
C LYS A 86 2.38 -13.94 0.81
N HIS A 87 1.66 -13.96 1.93
CA HIS A 87 2.15 -13.49 3.24
C HIS A 87 2.85 -14.58 4.05
N TYR A 88 2.90 -15.82 3.55
CA TYR A 88 3.53 -16.95 4.25
C TYR A 88 4.71 -17.49 3.45
N SER A 89 5.85 -17.68 4.11
CA SER A 89 7.00 -18.38 3.54
C SER A 89 6.77 -19.90 3.60
N PRO A 90 7.32 -20.68 2.65
CA PRO A 90 7.36 -22.13 2.75
C PRO A 90 8.05 -22.66 4.02
N THR A 91 8.92 -21.84 4.62
CA THR A 91 9.69 -22.18 5.82
C THR A 91 8.98 -21.85 7.14
N ASP A 92 7.87 -21.11 7.08
CA ASP A 92 7.19 -20.65 8.29
C ASP A 92 6.45 -21.82 8.96
N TYR A 93 6.67 -21.97 10.26
CA TYR A 93 5.83 -22.83 11.08
C TYR A 93 4.51 -22.09 11.37
N VAL A 94 3.43 -22.56 10.75
CA VAL A 94 2.09 -21.96 10.88
C VAL A 94 1.10 -23.01 11.35
N ASN A 95 0.37 -22.73 12.43
CA ASN A 95 -0.77 -23.54 12.83
C ASN A 95 -1.98 -23.19 11.96
N TRP A 96 -2.11 -23.87 10.83
CA TRP A 96 -3.14 -23.56 9.82
C TRP A 96 -4.58 -23.69 10.31
N LEU A 97 -4.86 -24.53 11.32
CA LEU A 97 -6.19 -24.60 11.91
C LEU A 97 -6.52 -23.31 12.67
N GLU A 98 -5.61 -22.85 13.52
CA GLU A 98 -5.79 -21.59 14.24
C GLU A 98 -5.78 -20.40 13.29
N GLU A 99 -4.91 -20.39 12.28
CA GLU A 99 -4.88 -19.35 11.25
C GLU A 99 -6.21 -19.26 10.50
N TYR A 100 -6.79 -20.41 10.12
CA TYR A 100 -8.11 -20.49 9.49
C TYR A 100 -9.20 -19.92 10.41
N LYS A 101 -9.19 -20.27 11.69
CA LYS A 101 -10.17 -19.77 12.67
C LYS A 101 -10.06 -18.26 12.85
N VAL A 102 -8.84 -17.73 12.98
CA VAL A 102 -8.57 -16.30 13.15
C VAL A 102 -9.05 -15.53 11.92
N ARG A 103 -8.69 -15.97 10.70
CA ARG A 103 -9.18 -15.35 9.45
C ARG A 103 -10.70 -15.44 9.32
N GLN A 104 -11.30 -16.57 9.70
CA GLN A 104 -12.76 -16.74 9.68
C GLN A 104 -13.46 -15.79 10.66
N LYS A 105 -12.93 -15.61 11.88
CA LYS A 105 -13.44 -14.66 12.89
C LYS A 105 -13.32 -13.22 12.36
N ALA A 106 -12.16 -12.82 11.87
CA ALA A 106 -11.93 -11.50 11.29
C ALA A 106 -12.90 -11.19 10.14
N GLY A 107 -13.16 -12.16 9.25
CA GLY A 107 -14.11 -11.99 8.15
C GLY A 107 -15.56 -11.79 8.62
N LEU A 108 -15.97 -12.52 9.66
CA LEU A 108 -17.30 -12.32 10.26
C LEU A 108 -17.42 -10.94 10.91
N GLU A 109 -16.40 -10.49 11.62
CA GLU A 109 -16.38 -9.15 12.22
C GLU A 109 -16.40 -8.04 11.16
N ALA A 110 -15.60 -8.14 10.10
CA ALA A 110 -15.64 -7.19 8.98
C ALA A 110 -17.05 -7.06 8.38
N ARG A 111 -17.74 -8.20 8.16
CA ARG A 111 -19.13 -8.21 7.67
C ARG A 111 -20.11 -7.59 8.66
N LYS A 112 -19.95 -7.82 9.96
CA LYS A 112 -20.79 -7.21 11.00
C LYS A 112 -20.61 -5.68 11.02
N ILE A 113 -19.39 -5.18 10.90
CA ILE A 113 -19.10 -3.74 10.83
C ILE A 113 -19.73 -3.12 9.58
N VAL A 114 -19.52 -3.71 8.40
CA VAL A 114 -20.15 -3.25 7.15
C VAL A 114 -21.68 -3.20 7.27
N ALA A 115 -22.29 -4.24 7.86
CA ALA A 115 -23.73 -4.29 8.10
C ALA A 115 -24.18 -3.21 9.10
N SER A 116 -23.41 -2.95 10.15
CA SER A 116 -23.67 -1.90 11.14
C SER A 116 -23.64 -0.51 10.49
N PHE A 117 -22.62 -0.22 9.69
CA PHE A 117 -22.52 1.03 8.93
C PHE A 117 -23.72 1.22 8.00
N SER A 118 -24.13 0.15 7.30
CA SER A 118 -25.31 0.18 6.44
C SER A 118 -26.60 0.49 7.18
N LYS A 119 -26.70 0.19 8.49
CA LYS A 119 -27.87 0.54 9.30
C LYS A 119 -27.75 1.94 9.89
N ARG A 120 -26.55 2.34 10.30
CA ARG A 120 -26.28 3.61 10.99
C ARG A 120 -26.24 4.83 10.07
N PHE A 121 -25.74 4.67 8.85
CA PHE A 121 -25.36 5.82 8.00
C PHE A 121 -26.03 5.80 6.62
N PHE A 122 -27.11 5.04 6.41
CA PHE A 122 -27.71 4.81 5.07
C PHE A 122 -28.05 6.10 4.29
N SER A 123 -28.37 7.18 5.01
CA SER A 123 -28.74 8.49 4.45
C SER A 123 -27.78 9.61 4.85
N GLU A 124 -26.67 9.31 5.53
CA GLU A 124 -25.78 10.29 6.14
C GLU A 124 -24.31 10.05 5.73
N HIS A 125 -23.52 11.13 5.72
CA HIS A 125 -22.07 10.98 5.62
C HIS A 125 -21.56 10.25 6.85
N VAL A 126 -20.62 9.32 6.67
CA VAL A 126 -19.99 8.63 7.80
C VAL A 126 -19.09 9.65 8.53
N PRO A 127 -19.40 10.02 9.79
CA PRO A 127 -18.57 10.95 10.55
C PRO A 127 -17.24 10.30 10.95
N CYS A 128 -16.23 11.09 11.32
CA CYS A 128 -14.91 10.56 11.70
C CYS A 128 -14.96 9.56 12.87
N ASN A 129 -15.79 9.83 13.88
CA ASN A 129 -16.01 8.89 14.99
C ASN A 129 -16.85 7.66 14.61
N GLY A 130 -17.43 7.64 13.41
CA GLY A 130 -18.17 6.48 12.89
C GLY A 130 -17.29 5.24 12.75
N PHE A 131 -15.97 5.43 12.73
CA PHE A 131 -14.96 4.39 12.60
C PHE A 131 -14.40 3.88 13.95
N SER A 132 -14.92 4.32 15.11
CA SER A 132 -14.44 3.86 16.42
C SER A 132 -14.48 2.34 16.62
N ASP A 133 -15.45 1.67 15.99
CA ASP A 133 -15.60 0.21 16.03
C ASP A 133 -14.43 -0.51 15.32
N ILE A 134 -13.68 0.21 14.49
CA ILE A 134 -12.55 -0.29 13.70
C ILE A 134 -11.23 -0.13 14.45
N GLU A 135 -11.12 0.86 15.34
CA GLU A 135 -9.91 1.12 16.14
C GLU A 135 -9.61 -0.02 17.13
N ASN A 136 -10.64 -0.81 17.49
CA ASN A 136 -10.55 -1.92 18.44
C ASN A 136 -10.57 -3.31 17.77
N LEU A 137 -10.23 -3.41 16.48
CA LEU A 137 -10.25 -4.70 15.77
C LEU A 137 -9.19 -5.66 16.33
N GLU A 138 -9.65 -6.84 16.76
CA GLU A 138 -8.77 -7.94 17.17
C GLU A 138 -8.30 -8.77 15.98
N GLY A 139 -6.99 -8.96 15.85
CA GLY A 139 -6.37 -9.89 14.90
C GLY A 139 -5.63 -9.22 13.74
N PRO A 140 -5.06 -10.00 12.81
CA PRO A 140 -4.24 -9.45 11.73
C PRO A 140 -5.05 -8.57 10.77
N GLU A 141 -4.63 -7.32 10.57
CA GLU A 141 -5.28 -6.36 9.64
C GLU A 141 -5.47 -6.92 8.23
N ILE A 142 -4.51 -7.71 7.75
CA ILE A 142 -4.53 -8.32 6.42
C ILE A 142 -5.78 -9.18 6.18
N PHE A 143 -6.35 -9.77 7.23
CA PHE A 143 -7.54 -10.60 7.17
C PHE A 143 -8.81 -9.77 7.04
N PHE A 144 -8.85 -8.62 7.71
CA PHE A 144 -9.93 -7.65 7.58
C PHE A 144 -9.92 -7.01 6.19
N GLU A 145 -8.75 -6.58 5.72
CA GLU A 145 -8.60 -6.03 4.37
C GLU A 145 -9.03 -7.03 3.30
N ASP A 146 -8.60 -8.30 3.40
CA ASP A 146 -8.98 -9.36 2.46
C ASP A 146 -10.51 -9.56 2.42
N GLU A 147 -11.18 -9.59 3.57
CA GLU A 147 -12.65 -9.71 3.58
C GLU A 147 -13.35 -8.49 2.95
N LEU A 148 -12.87 -7.27 3.22
CA LEU A 148 -13.42 -6.06 2.63
C LEU A 148 -13.27 -6.09 1.09
N VAL A 149 -12.12 -6.54 0.59
CA VAL A 149 -11.90 -6.75 -0.85
C VAL A 149 -12.83 -7.83 -1.41
N CYS A 150 -13.05 -8.94 -0.68
CA CYS A 150 -14.04 -9.94 -1.07
C CYS A 150 -15.45 -9.33 -1.19
N ILE A 151 -15.87 -8.46 -0.26
CA ILE A 151 -17.17 -7.77 -0.30
C ILE A 151 -17.27 -6.86 -1.53
N LEU A 152 -16.20 -6.11 -1.85
CA LEU A 152 -16.15 -5.25 -3.04
C LEU A 152 -16.33 -6.03 -4.35
N ASN A 153 -15.78 -7.25 -4.39
CA ASN A 153 -15.82 -8.14 -5.55
C ASN A 153 -17.09 -9.02 -5.64
N MET A 154 -18.03 -8.93 -4.69
CA MET A 154 -19.27 -9.71 -4.75
C MET A 154 -20.10 -9.40 -6.01
N GLU A 155 -20.64 -10.42 -6.66
CA GLU A 155 -21.47 -10.23 -7.85
C GLU A 155 -22.90 -9.73 -7.53
N GLY A 156 -23.49 -8.97 -8.46
CA GLY A 156 -24.89 -8.55 -8.40
C GLY A 156 -25.17 -7.16 -7.81
N ARG A 157 -26.27 -6.53 -8.26
CA ARG A 157 -26.72 -5.19 -7.84
C ARG A 157 -27.28 -5.12 -6.40
N LYS A 158 -27.51 -6.27 -5.75
CA LYS A 158 -28.13 -6.34 -4.41
C LYS A 158 -27.18 -6.01 -3.25
N ALA A 159 -25.90 -5.76 -3.53
CA ALA A 159 -24.87 -5.48 -2.52
C ALA A 159 -24.25 -4.07 -2.63
N LEU A 160 -24.85 -3.14 -3.38
CA LEU A 160 -24.25 -1.80 -3.62
C LEU A 160 -23.96 -1.04 -2.31
N THR A 161 -24.87 -1.10 -1.34
CA THR A 161 -24.68 -0.49 -0.02
C THR A 161 -23.51 -1.12 0.74
N TRP A 162 -23.39 -2.44 0.70
CA TRP A 162 -22.27 -3.16 1.31
C TRP A 162 -20.95 -2.82 0.65
N LYS A 163 -20.91 -2.75 -0.68
CA LYS A 163 -19.72 -2.34 -1.44
C LYS A 163 -19.31 -0.91 -1.11
N TYR A 164 -20.29 -0.01 -0.99
CA TYR A 164 -20.03 1.38 -0.62
C TYR A 164 -19.35 1.50 0.75
N TYR A 165 -19.90 0.86 1.78
CA TYR A 165 -19.30 0.92 3.12
C TYR A 165 -18.01 0.11 3.23
N ALA A 166 -17.90 -1.06 2.59
CA ALA A 166 -16.65 -1.79 2.53
C ALA A 166 -15.54 -0.95 1.88
N LYS A 167 -15.87 -0.18 0.83
CA LYS A 167 -14.93 0.76 0.20
C LYS A 167 -14.48 1.85 1.18
N LYS A 168 -15.41 2.48 1.89
CA LYS A 168 -15.11 3.54 2.86
C LYS A 168 -14.28 3.04 4.05
N ILE A 169 -14.61 1.86 4.58
CA ILE A 169 -13.88 1.22 5.67
C ILE A 169 -12.46 0.85 5.22
N LEU A 170 -12.32 0.21 4.05
CA LEU A 170 -11.02 -0.16 3.49
C LEU A 170 -10.15 1.08 3.23
N TYR A 171 -10.75 2.15 2.71
CA TYR A 171 -10.09 3.44 2.49
C TYR A 171 -9.51 3.99 3.80
N TYR A 172 -10.33 4.05 4.86
CA TYR A 172 -9.91 4.54 6.17
C TYR A 172 -8.79 3.68 6.79
N LEU A 173 -8.96 2.35 6.81
CA LEU A 173 -7.96 1.42 7.36
C LEU A 173 -6.58 1.61 6.73
N ARG A 174 -6.54 1.65 5.38
CA ARG A 174 -5.29 1.83 4.66
C ARG A 174 -4.69 3.21 4.90
N GLN A 175 -5.49 4.28 4.91
CA GLN A 175 -4.98 5.62 5.23
C GLN A 175 -4.36 5.70 6.62
N GLN A 176 -4.98 5.10 7.64
CA GLN A 176 -4.40 5.10 9.00
C GLN A 176 -3.05 4.39 9.04
N LYS A 177 -2.97 3.22 8.41
CA LYS A 177 -1.72 2.46 8.28
C LYS A 177 -0.63 3.26 7.57
N ILE A 178 -0.96 3.85 6.42
CA ILE A 178 -0.03 4.67 5.64
C ILE A 178 0.42 5.89 6.45
N LEU A 179 -0.49 6.54 7.18
CA LEU A 179 -0.18 7.69 8.00
C LEU A 179 0.77 7.34 9.15
N ASN A 180 0.58 6.17 9.78
CA ASN A 180 1.49 5.68 10.82
C ASN A 180 2.88 5.36 10.25
N ASN A 181 2.95 4.73 9.08
CA ASN A 181 4.21 4.49 8.38
C ASN A 181 4.91 5.80 8.00
N LEU A 182 4.16 6.78 7.48
CA LEU A 182 4.68 8.10 7.16
C LEU A 182 5.18 8.83 8.41
N LYS A 183 4.47 8.76 9.53
CA LYS A 183 4.94 9.33 10.80
C LYS A 183 6.26 8.71 11.23
N ALA A 184 6.39 7.38 11.16
CA ALA A 184 7.64 6.68 11.47
C ALA A 184 8.77 7.07 10.51
N PHE A 185 8.47 7.20 9.21
CA PHE A 185 9.40 7.69 8.19
C PHE A 185 9.88 9.12 8.50
N LEU A 186 8.99 10.00 8.95
CA LEU A 186 9.35 11.38 9.29
C LEU A 186 10.18 11.51 10.57
N GLN A 187 10.26 10.46 11.41
CA GLN A 187 11.18 10.41 12.55
C GLN A 187 12.61 10.06 12.14
N GLN A 188 12.85 9.70 10.88
CA GLN A 188 14.21 9.46 10.40
C GLN A 188 15.07 10.75 10.47
N PRO A 189 16.40 10.59 10.63
CA PRO A 189 17.36 11.69 10.57
C PRO A 189 17.25 12.54 9.30
N ASP A 190 17.68 13.80 9.36
CA ASP A 190 17.54 14.75 8.24
C ASP A 190 18.45 14.42 7.03
N ASP A 191 19.49 13.62 7.24
CA ASP A 191 20.39 13.06 6.22
C ASP A 191 19.84 11.76 5.59
N TYR A 192 18.66 11.28 6.01
CA TYR A 192 18.01 10.14 5.38
C TYR A 192 17.42 10.52 4.01
N GLU A 193 18.12 10.18 2.92
CA GLU A 193 17.79 10.64 1.56
C GLU A 193 16.79 9.76 0.77
N SER A 194 15.75 9.22 1.41
CA SER A 194 14.75 8.36 0.74
C SER A 194 13.58 9.16 0.12
N TYR A 195 13.88 10.07 -0.81
CA TYR A 195 12.87 10.95 -1.42
C TYR A 195 11.73 10.20 -2.12
N LEU A 196 12.06 9.11 -2.84
CA LEU A 196 11.07 8.31 -3.55
C LEU A 196 10.09 7.63 -2.60
N GLU A 197 10.58 7.04 -1.50
CA GLU A 197 9.74 6.38 -0.50
C GLU A 197 8.74 7.36 0.13
N GLY A 198 9.22 8.55 0.52
CA GLY A 198 8.35 9.61 1.04
C GLY A 198 7.26 10.01 0.04
N ALA A 199 7.60 10.14 -1.24
CA ALA A 199 6.65 10.41 -2.31
C ALA A 199 5.63 9.27 -2.47
N VAL A 200 6.06 8.01 -2.34
CA VAL A 200 5.18 6.84 -2.42
C VAL A 200 4.18 6.79 -1.26
N TYR A 201 4.55 7.21 -0.05
CA TYR A 201 3.58 7.33 1.05
C TYR A 201 2.49 8.36 0.73
N ILE A 202 2.84 9.48 0.09
CA ILE A 202 1.84 10.49 -0.36
C ILE A 202 0.92 9.87 -1.43
N ASP A 203 1.50 9.17 -2.43
CA ASP A 203 0.74 8.48 -3.48
C ASP A 203 -0.29 7.50 -2.88
N GLN A 204 0.18 6.64 -1.97
CA GLN A 204 -0.63 5.65 -1.27
C GLN A 204 -1.72 6.31 -0.44
N TYR A 205 -1.42 7.37 0.31
CA TYR A 205 -2.39 8.02 1.19
C TYR A 205 -3.52 8.69 0.41
N CYS A 206 -3.20 9.35 -0.71
CA CYS A 206 -4.20 9.96 -1.59
C CYS A 206 -4.94 8.93 -2.46
N ASN A 207 -4.39 7.73 -2.64
CA ASN A 207 -4.97 6.68 -3.48
C ASN A 207 -4.93 5.31 -2.77
N PRO A 208 -5.53 5.16 -1.57
CA PRO A 208 -5.34 3.99 -0.71
C PRO A 208 -5.95 2.70 -1.29
N LEU A 209 -6.85 2.83 -2.26
CA LEU A 209 -7.45 1.68 -2.93
C LEU A 209 -6.66 1.22 -4.17
N SER A 210 -5.69 2.02 -4.62
CA SER A 210 -4.81 1.67 -5.72
C SER A 210 -3.70 0.72 -5.24
N ASP A 211 -3.27 -0.18 -6.12
CA ASP A 211 -2.12 -1.06 -5.86
C ASP A 211 -0.84 -0.29 -6.15
N ILE A 212 -0.29 0.35 -5.12
CA ILE A 212 0.89 1.20 -5.21
C ILE A 212 1.97 0.62 -4.30
N SER A 213 3.09 0.23 -4.90
CA SER A 213 4.20 -0.43 -4.23
C SER A 213 5.50 0.31 -4.55
N LEU A 214 6.27 0.65 -3.51
CA LEU A 214 7.60 1.22 -3.68
C LEU A 214 8.48 0.31 -4.54
N LYS A 215 8.38 -1.01 -4.34
CA LYS A 215 9.14 -2.00 -5.10
C LYS A 215 8.82 -1.95 -6.61
N ASP A 216 7.55 -1.81 -6.96
CA ASP A 216 7.13 -1.80 -8.37
C ASP A 216 7.46 -0.48 -9.06
N ILE A 217 7.39 0.63 -8.32
CA ILE A 217 7.85 1.95 -8.79
C ILE A 217 9.36 1.93 -8.98
N GLN A 218 10.11 1.36 -8.03
CA GLN A 218 11.55 1.22 -8.12
C GLN A 218 11.96 0.36 -9.31
N ALA A 219 11.31 -0.79 -9.53
CA ALA A 219 11.59 -1.65 -10.69
C ALA A 219 11.35 -0.96 -12.04
N GLN A 220 10.34 -0.08 -12.13
CA GLN A 220 10.12 0.75 -13.32
C GLN A 220 11.22 1.77 -13.52
N ILE A 221 11.72 2.39 -12.44
CA ILE A 221 12.87 3.32 -12.51
C ILE A 221 14.14 2.57 -12.89
N ASP A 222 14.37 1.38 -12.33
CA ASP A 222 15.53 0.55 -12.65
C ASP A 222 15.53 0.16 -14.14
N SER A 223 14.35 -0.10 -14.72
CA SER A 223 14.21 -0.32 -16.16
C SER A 223 14.60 0.91 -16.99
N ILE A 224 14.35 2.13 -16.50
CA ILE A 224 14.82 3.37 -17.15
C ILE A 224 16.34 3.48 -17.01
N VAL A 225 16.89 3.17 -15.85
CA VAL A 225 18.34 3.19 -15.58
C VAL A 225 19.08 2.22 -16.50
N GLU A 226 18.53 1.03 -16.75
CA GLU A 226 19.08 0.09 -17.74
C GLU A 226 19.15 0.69 -19.15
N LEU A 227 18.13 1.45 -19.57
CA LEU A 227 18.14 2.16 -20.86
C LEU A 227 19.18 3.29 -20.89
N VAL A 228 19.37 4.00 -19.78
CA VAL A 228 20.43 5.01 -19.64
C VAL A 228 21.80 4.35 -19.73
N CYS A 229 22.05 3.26 -19.00
CA CYS A 229 23.28 2.47 -19.08
C CYS A 229 23.55 1.96 -20.49
N LYS A 230 22.51 1.51 -21.22
CA LYS A 230 22.64 1.09 -22.62
C LYS A 230 23.07 2.25 -23.53
N THR A 231 22.47 3.42 -23.36
CA THR A 231 22.81 4.64 -24.11
C THR A 231 24.24 5.07 -23.79
N LEU A 232 24.60 5.10 -22.50
CA LEU A 232 25.91 5.48 -21.99
C LEU A 232 27.01 4.53 -22.48
N ARG A 233 26.74 3.22 -22.58
CA ARG A 233 27.69 2.25 -23.16
C ARG A 233 28.04 2.55 -24.62
N GLY A 234 27.11 3.16 -25.37
CA GLY A 234 27.36 3.62 -26.73
C GLY A 234 28.26 4.87 -26.80
N ILE A 235 28.23 5.71 -25.77
CA ILE A 235 29.05 6.92 -25.64
C ILE A 235 30.44 6.57 -25.07
N ASN A 236 30.46 5.82 -23.97
CA ASN A 236 31.65 5.42 -23.23
C ASN A 236 31.45 4.00 -22.66
N SER A 237 32.01 3.01 -23.36
CA SER A 237 31.86 1.59 -23.00
C SER A 237 32.49 1.19 -21.67
N ARG A 238 33.41 2.01 -21.13
CA ARG A 238 34.11 1.77 -19.86
C ARG A 238 33.68 2.75 -18.76
N HIS A 239 32.53 3.39 -18.92
CA HIS A 239 32.05 4.37 -17.96
C HIS A 239 31.83 3.74 -16.57
N PRO A 240 32.30 4.38 -15.46
CA PRO A 240 32.21 3.82 -14.11
C PRO A 240 30.78 3.48 -13.66
N SER A 241 29.79 4.30 -14.04
CA SER A 241 28.37 4.04 -13.73
C SER A 241 27.84 2.70 -14.23
N LEU A 242 28.47 2.09 -15.25
CA LEU A 242 28.05 0.78 -15.76
C LEU A 242 28.37 -0.36 -14.78
N ALA A 243 29.23 -0.12 -13.79
CA ALA A 243 29.60 -1.10 -12.77
C ALA A 243 28.82 -0.92 -11.45
N PHE A 244 28.06 0.17 -11.29
CA PHE A 244 27.29 0.40 -10.06
C PHE A 244 26.14 -0.58 -9.96
N LYS A 245 25.96 -1.15 -8.76
CA LYS A 245 24.81 -1.99 -8.47
C LYS A 245 23.69 -1.17 -7.86
N ALA A 246 22.46 -1.59 -8.14
CA ALA A 246 21.27 -1.02 -7.52
C ALA A 246 21.41 -1.06 -5.98
N GLY A 247 21.31 0.11 -5.34
CA GLY A 247 21.41 0.27 -3.89
C GLY A 247 22.82 0.56 -3.34
N GLU A 248 23.88 0.56 -4.16
CA GLU A 248 25.22 0.99 -3.73
C GLU A 248 25.36 2.52 -3.89
N SER A 249 25.78 3.20 -2.81
CA SER A 249 26.03 4.65 -2.83
C SER A 249 27.44 4.93 -3.39
N SER A 250 27.60 4.74 -4.69
CA SER A 250 28.83 5.07 -5.42
C SER A 250 28.69 6.43 -6.10
N MET A 251 29.74 7.25 -6.05
CA MET A 251 29.77 8.56 -6.69
C MET A 251 30.89 8.62 -7.72
N ILE A 252 30.61 9.28 -8.84
CA ILE A 252 31.62 9.65 -9.83
C ILE A 252 32.29 10.94 -9.36
N MET A 253 33.62 11.02 -9.36
CA MET A 253 34.32 12.26 -8.98
C MET A 253 34.48 13.22 -10.17
N GLU A 254 34.74 12.70 -11.37
CA GLU A 254 35.01 13.51 -12.57
C GLU A 254 33.73 14.15 -13.12
N ILE A 255 33.74 15.48 -13.25
CA ILE A 255 32.60 16.27 -13.73
C ILE A 255 32.23 15.90 -15.17
N GLU A 256 33.21 15.63 -16.04
CA GLU A 256 32.98 15.26 -17.44
C GLU A 256 32.23 13.93 -17.55
N LEU A 257 32.52 12.97 -16.65
CA LEU A 257 31.83 11.69 -16.59
C LEU A 257 30.41 11.85 -16.04
N GLN A 258 30.23 12.67 -15.00
CA GLN A 258 28.89 13.02 -14.52
C GLN A 258 28.06 13.70 -15.63
N SER A 259 28.65 14.58 -16.43
CA SER A 259 28.01 15.22 -17.58
C SER A 259 27.53 14.20 -18.62
N GLN A 260 28.36 13.20 -18.96
CA GLN A 260 27.98 12.12 -19.88
C GLN A 260 26.74 11.35 -19.39
N VAL A 261 26.63 11.13 -18.08
CA VAL A 261 25.44 10.50 -17.48
C VAL A 261 24.22 11.40 -17.65
N LEU A 262 24.33 12.70 -17.34
CA LEU A 262 23.22 13.65 -17.47
C LEU A 262 22.73 13.76 -18.93
N ASP A 263 23.63 13.76 -19.91
CA ASP A 263 23.28 13.76 -21.32
C ASP A 263 22.57 12.48 -21.75
N ALA A 264 23.06 11.32 -21.31
CA ALA A 264 22.40 10.03 -21.56
C ALA A 264 21.02 9.96 -20.91
N MET A 265 20.86 10.48 -19.69
CA MET A 265 19.57 10.60 -19.00
C MET A 265 18.60 11.49 -19.78
N ASN A 266 19.05 12.67 -20.21
CA ASN A 266 18.23 13.61 -20.97
C ASN A 266 17.73 12.97 -22.28
N HIS A 267 18.61 12.28 -22.99
CA HIS A 267 18.26 11.57 -24.20
C HIS A 267 17.22 10.46 -23.94
N VAL A 268 17.43 9.62 -22.93
CA VAL A 268 16.49 8.53 -22.62
C VAL A 268 15.15 9.08 -22.14
N LEU A 269 15.13 9.99 -21.15
CA LEU A 269 13.89 10.49 -20.57
C LEU A 269 13.08 11.29 -21.59
N TYR A 270 13.69 12.27 -22.26
CA TYR A 270 12.95 13.25 -23.06
C TYR A 270 12.86 12.88 -24.53
N ASP A 271 13.88 12.25 -25.11
CA ASP A 271 13.88 11.90 -26.53
C ASP A 271 13.36 10.49 -26.79
N GLN A 272 13.76 9.48 -26.01
CA GLN A 272 13.32 8.10 -26.23
C GLN A 272 11.97 7.83 -25.55
N LEU A 273 11.86 8.10 -24.25
CA LEU A 273 10.67 7.80 -23.46
C LEU A 273 9.61 8.90 -23.53
N LYS A 274 9.96 10.09 -24.02
CA LYS A 274 9.03 11.23 -24.21
C LYS A 274 8.39 11.74 -22.91
N PHE A 275 9.12 11.66 -21.80
CA PHE A 275 8.74 12.39 -20.58
C PHE A 275 8.64 13.88 -20.87
N LYS A 276 7.65 14.56 -20.27
CA LYS A 276 7.48 16.01 -20.43
C LYS A 276 6.77 16.64 -19.24
N GLY A 277 7.12 17.89 -18.95
CA GLY A 277 6.34 18.72 -18.04
C GLY A 277 4.92 18.96 -18.58
N ASN A 278 3.89 18.73 -17.75
CA ASN A 278 2.51 18.94 -18.14
C ASN A 278 2.09 20.41 -17.98
N ARG A 279 2.39 21.23 -18.99
CA ARG A 279 2.02 22.65 -18.97
C ARG A 279 0.53 22.90 -19.25
N MET A 280 -0.09 22.02 -20.06
CA MET A 280 -1.48 22.17 -20.49
C MET A 280 -2.47 21.83 -19.37
N ASP A 281 -2.16 20.79 -18.60
CA ASP A 281 -2.98 20.30 -17.50
C ASP A 281 -2.15 20.29 -16.21
N TYR A 282 -1.52 21.43 -15.92
CA TYR A 282 -0.57 21.58 -14.80
C TYR A 282 -1.20 21.26 -13.44
N TYR A 283 -2.48 21.61 -13.29
CA TYR A 283 -3.21 21.51 -12.02
C TYR A 283 -3.87 20.14 -11.79
N ASN A 284 -3.44 19.10 -12.51
CA ASN A 284 -3.90 17.73 -12.29
C ASN A 284 -3.05 17.01 -11.24
N ALA A 285 -3.69 16.49 -10.19
CA ALA A 285 -3.02 15.75 -9.11
C ALA A 285 -2.27 14.50 -9.60
N LEU A 286 -2.70 13.89 -10.72
CA LEU A 286 -1.99 12.76 -11.34
C LEU A 286 -0.59 13.13 -11.86
N ASN A 287 -0.26 14.42 -11.98
CA ASN A 287 1.10 14.85 -12.32
C ASN A 287 2.05 14.87 -11.12
N LEU A 288 1.53 14.75 -9.89
CA LEU A 288 2.30 14.71 -8.66
C LEU A 288 2.62 13.28 -8.22
N TYR A 289 1.71 12.34 -8.47
CA TYR A 289 1.87 10.97 -8.01
C TYR A 289 2.91 10.21 -8.84
N MET A 290 3.97 9.71 -8.21
CA MET A 290 5.08 9.04 -8.90
C MET A 290 4.63 7.83 -9.73
N HIS A 291 3.69 7.03 -9.23
CA HIS A 291 3.14 5.91 -10.01
C HIS A 291 2.44 6.37 -11.29
N GLN A 292 1.76 7.53 -11.27
CA GLN A 292 1.11 8.11 -12.43
C GLN A 292 2.08 8.83 -13.36
N VAL A 293 3.12 9.46 -12.82
CA VAL A 293 4.17 10.12 -13.59
C VAL A 293 4.90 9.11 -14.46
N LEU A 294 5.20 7.92 -13.94
CA LEU A 294 5.83 6.84 -14.72
C LEU A 294 4.92 6.31 -15.84
N ILE A 295 3.63 6.10 -15.55
CA ILE A 295 2.65 5.60 -16.53
C ILE A 295 2.37 6.64 -17.63
N ARG A 296 2.05 7.87 -17.23
CA ARG A 296 1.61 8.95 -18.13
C ARG A 296 2.78 9.67 -18.78
N ARG A 297 3.98 9.52 -18.23
CA ARG A 297 5.22 10.23 -18.62
C ARG A 297 5.07 11.74 -18.59
N THR A 298 4.23 12.22 -17.68
CA THR A 298 3.95 13.64 -17.49
C THR A 298 3.93 13.99 -16.01
N GLY A 299 4.55 15.11 -15.64
CA GLY A 299 4.62 15.56 -14.26
C GLY A 299 4.67 17.08 -14.12
N ILE A 300 4.74 17.55 -12.87
CA ILE A 300 5.04 18.95 -12.53
C ILE A 300 6.51 19.06 -12.05
N PRO A 301 7.07 20.27 -11.82
CA PRO A 301 8.45 20.43 -11.40
C PRO A 301 8.98 19.46 -10.36
N ILE A 302 8.31 19.34 -9.21
CA ILE A 302 8.81 18.53 -8.11
C ILE A 302 8.84 17.03 -8.46
N SER A 303 7.81 16.49 -9.12
CA SER A 303 7.75 15.06 -9.42
C SER A 303 8.74 14.67 -10.53
N MET A 304 8.92 15.54 -11.52
CA MET A 304 9.92 15.37 -12.58
C MET A 304 11.34 15.40 -12.00
N SER A 305 11.61 16.34 -11.10
CA SER A 305 12.90 16.44 -10.42
C SER A 305 13.17 15.25 -9.50
N LEU A 306 12.16 14.68 -8.83
CA LEU A 306 12.34 13.46 -8.04
C LEU A 306 12.66 12.23 -8.90
N LEU A 307 12.00 12.06 -10.04
CA LEU A 307 12.34 11.00 -11.00
C LEU A 307 13.81 11.17 -11.47
N TYR A 308 14.17 12.39 -11.89
CA TYR A 308 15.50 12.69 -12.38
C TYR A 308 16.59 12.47 -11.33
N LEU A 309 16.36 12.96 -10.11
CA LEU A 309 17.24 12.78 -8.95
C LEU A 309 17.45 11.30 -8.62
N THR A 310 16.38 10.51 -8.63
CA THR A 310 16.45 9.08 -8.29
C THR A 310 17.32 8.32 -9.30
N ILE A 311 17.16 8.62 -10.60
CA ILE A 311 17.96 7.99 -11.67
C ILE A 311 19.43 8.45 -11.59
N ALA A 312 19.67 9.76 -11.43
CA ALA A 312 21.02 10.33 -11.33
C ALA A 312 21.83 9.69 -10.20
N ARG A 313 21.19 9.51 -9.03
CA ARG A 313 21.82 8.89 -7.86
C ARG A 313 22.24 7.45 -8.12
N GLN A 314 21.40 6.64 -8.78
CA GLN A 314 21.76 5.26 -9.11
C GLN A 314 22.94 5.16 -10.10
N LEU A 315 23.14 6.22 -10.90
CA LEU A 315 24.24 6.32 -11.84
C LEU A 315 25.44 7.08 -11.26
N GLY A 316 25.40 7.42 -9.97
CA GLY A 316 26.45 8.07 -9.18
C GLY A 316 26.71 9.53 -9.50
N VAL A 317 25.68 10.25 -9.97
CA VAL A 317 25.72 11.71 -10.09
C VAL A 317 25.04 12.33 -8.87
N PRO A 318 25.79 13.03 -7.98
CA PRO A 318 25.22 13.65 -6.79
C PRO A 318 24.48 14.93 -7.17
N LEU A 319 23.15 14.85 -7.21
CA LEU A 319 22.27 16.00 -7.38
C LEU A 319 21.57 16.31 -6.05
N GLU A 320 21.40 17.60 -5.77
CA GLU A 320 20.76 18.06 -4.54
C GLU A 320 19.47 18.82 -4.86
N PRO A 321 18.33 18.56 -4.18
CA PRO A 321 17.07 19.24 -4.47
C PRO A 321 17.04 20.67 -3.95
N VAL A 322 16.45 21.58 -4.74
CA VAL A 322 16.30 23.01 -4.44
C VAL A 322 14.82 23.41 -4.55
N ASN A 323 14.25 23.89 -3.44
CA ASN A 323 12.85 24.34 -3.38
C ASN A 323 12.69 25.77 -3.92
N PHE A 324 12.83 25.91 -5.24
CA PHE A 324 12.82 27.20 -5.91
C PHE A 324 11.39 27.78 -6.06
N PRO A 325 11.20 29.12 -5.98
CA PRO A 325 9.87 29.72 -6.14
C PRO A 325 9.20 29.36 -7.47
N SER A 326 7.89 29.07 -7.44
CA SER A 326 7.08 28.67 -8.61
C SER A 326 7.60 27.48 -9.43
N HIS A 327 8.68 26.83 -8.99
CA HIS A 327 9.34 25.73 -9.68
C HIS A 327 9.93 24.74 -8.64
N PHE A 328 10.79 23.82 -9.07
CA PHE A 328 11.58 22.93 -8.24
C PHE A 328 12.77 22.43 -9.06
N LEU A 329 13.97 22.74 -8.61
CA LEU A 329 15.21 22.50 -9.35
C LEU A 329 16.05 21.43 -8.63
N LEU A 330 17.02 20.88 -9.35
CA LEU A 330 18.15 20.18 -8.74
C LEU A 330 19.38 21.05 -8.92
N ARG A 331 20.35 21.00 -8.02
CA ARG A 331 21.65 21.62 -8.21
C ARG A 331 22.74 20.56 -8.31
N TRP A 332 23.72 20.85 -9.14
CA TRP A 332 24.84 19.99 -9.49
C TRP A 332 26.12 20.77 -9.22
N CYS A 333 26.93 20.29 -8.28
CA CYS A 333 28.17 20.95 -7.90
C CYS A 333 29.19 20.87 -9.05
N GLN A 334 29.81 22.01 -9.40
CA GLN A 334 30.94 22.10 -10.33
C GLN A 334 32.22 22.60 -9.64
N GLY A 335 32.14 22.94 -8.35
CA GLY A 335 33.27 23.45 -7.58
C GLY A 335 34.29 22.36 -7.23
N ALA A 336 35.53 22.78 -7.00
CA ALA A 336 36.60 21.89 -6.57
C ALA A 336 36.41 21.46 -5.11
N GLU A 337 36.86 20.25 -4.76
CA GLU A 337 36.84 19.79 -3.36
C GLU A 337 37.65 20.73 -2.46
N GLY A 338 37.10 21.06 -1.29
CA GLY A 338 37.79 21.85 -0.27
C GLY A 338 37.68 23.39 -0.42
N THR A 339 36.95 23.89 -1.42
CA THR A 339 36.66 25.33 -1.54
C THR A 339 35.35 25.70 -0.86
N THR A 340 35.27 26.93 -0.33
CA THR A 340 33.99 27.51 0.10
C THR A 340 33.12 27.72 -1.13
N LEU A 341 32.06 26.93 -1.27
CA LEU A 341 31.16 26.98 -2.43
C LEU A 341 30.18 28.14 -2.32
N ASP A 342 30.01 28.88 -3.42
CA ASP A 342 28.98 29.88 -3.61
C ASP A 342 27.87 29.38 -4.57
N ILE A 343 26.80 30.17 -4.76
CA ILE A 343 25.67 29.76 -5.62
C ILE A 343 26.01 29.67 -7.11
N PHE A 344 27.12 30.26 -7.55
CA PHE A 344 27.62 30.26 -8.93
C PHE A 344 28.53 29.08 -9.23
N ASP A 345 29.03 28.38 -8.20
CA ASP A 345 29.74 27.09 -8.31
C ASP A 345 28.81 25.90 -8.63
N TYR A 346 27.51 26.15 -8.79
CA TYR A 346 26.51 25.14 -9.11
C TYR A 346 25.85 25.40 -10.46
N ILE A 347 25.56 24.31 -11.15
CA ILE A 347 24.63 24.28 -12.27
C ILE A 347 23.27 23.77 -11.76
N TYR A 348 22.20 24.47 -12.13
CA TYR A 348 20.85 24.08 -11.74
C TYR A 348 20.17 23.34 -12.90
N ILE A 349 19.58 22.19 -12.61
CA ILE A 349 18.94 21.32 -13.59
C ILE A 349 17.42 21.47 -13.47
N ASP A 350 16.79 21.88 -14.56
CA ASP A 350 15.34 21.89 -14.71
C ASP A 350 14.85 20.61 -15.40
N ALA A 351 14.51 19.59 -14.60
CA ALA A 351 13.95 18.33 -15.09
C ALA A 351 12.57 18.51 -15.78
N PHE A 352 11.78 19.51 -15.38
CA PHE A 352 10.52 19.83 -16.05
C PHE A 352 10.74 20.50 -17.42
N GLY A 353 11.83 21.25 -17.53
CA GLY A 353 12.37 21.89 -18.73
C GLY A 353 13.28 21.00 -19.57
N LYS A 354 13.11 19.67 -19.51
CA LYS A 354 13.90 18.67 -20.26
C LYS A 354 15.38 18.59 -19.86
N GLY A 355 15.66 18.71 -18.57
CA GLY A 355 17.01 18.60 -18.02
C GLY A 355 17.91 19.78 -18.39
N LYS A 356 17.32 20.93 -18.73
CA LYS A 356 18.07 22.13 -19.07
C LYS A 356 18.97 22.52 -17.89
N GLN A 357 20.26 22.69 -18.18
CA GLN A 357 21.24 23.21 -17.25
C GLN A 357 21.17 24.75 -17.26
N LEU A 358 21.11 25.34 -16.07
CA LEU A 358 20.83 26.74 -15.84
C LEU A 358 21.87 27.33 -14.90
N THR A 359 22.35 28.52 -15.24
CA THR A 359 23.03 29.40 -14.30
C THR A 359 22.03 30.07 -13.35
N VAL A 360 22.53 30.72 -12.29
CA VAL A 360 21.71 31.54 -11.36
C VAL A 360 20.84 32.55 -12.11
N LYS A 361 21.42 33.29 -13.05
CA LYS A 361 20.69 34.30 -13.86
C LYS A 361 19.58 33.68 -14.70
N GLU A 362 19.82 32.48 -15.24
CA GLU A 362 18.81 31.78 -16.02
C GLU A 362 17.69 31.20 -15.16
N CYS A 363 17.97 30.85 -13.90
CA CYS A 363 16.94 30.47 -12.92
C CYS A 363 16.02 31.66 -12.61
N GLU A 364 16.56 32.86 -12.45
CA GLU A 364 15.77 34.08 -12.24
C GLU A 364 14.93 34.42 -13.47
N TYR A 365 15.50 34.28 -14.67
CA TYR A 365 14.77 34.45 -15.93
C TYR A 365 13.61 33.46 -16.07
N LEU A 366 13.79 32.21 -15.64
CA LEU A 366 12.78 31.16 -15.68
C LEU A 366 11.51 31.53 -14.89
N ILE A 367 11.66 32.28 -13.79
CA ILE A 367 10.55 32.69 -12.93
C ILE A 367 10.16 34.18 -13.09
N GLY A 368 10.92 34.94 -13.88
CA GLY A 368 10.65 36.35 -14.16
C GLY A 368 10.90 37.30 -12.98
N GLN A 369 11.69 36.90 -11.98
CA GLN A 369 12.00 37.73 -10.81
C GLN A 369 13.36 37.38 -10.18
N HIS A 370 14.01 38.37 -9.57
CA HIS A 370 15.21 38.17 -8.79
C HIS A 370 14.90 37.55 -7.42
N VAL A 371 15.81 36.70 -6.93
CA VAL A 371 15.63 35.99 -5.66
C VAL A 371 16.92 35.99 -4.83
N THR A 372 16.78 35.83 -3.51
CA THR A 372 17.94 35.80 -2.62
C THR A 372 18.70 34.47 -2.71
N ALA A 373 20.01 34.51 -2.42
CA ALA A 373 20.87 33.32 -2.42
C ALA A 373 20.34 32.17 -1.54
N ALA A 374 19.60 32.48 -0.46
CA ALA A 374 19.00 31.50 0.43
C ALA A 374 18.01 30.55 -0.27
N LEU A 375 17.38 30.97 -1.37
CA LEU A 375 16.41 30.16 -2.12
C LEU A 375 17.08 29.13 -3.05
N TYR A 376 18.40 29.15 -3.18
CA TYR A 376 19.20 28.16 -3.92
C TYR A 376 19.77 27.05 -3.02
N GLY A 377 19.45 27.09 -1.72
CA GLY A 377 19.89 26.08 -0.75
C GLY A 377 19.23 24.72 -0.94
N VAL A 378 19.92 23.67 -0.49
CA VAL A 378 19.40 22.29 -0.47
C VAL A 378 18.21 22.20 0.46
N VAL A 379 17.24 21.37 0.08
CA VAL A 379 16.14 20.98 0.96
C VAL A 379 16.20 19.50 1.33
N ASN A 380 15.99 19.21 2.61
CA ASN A 380 15.89 17.83 3.08
C ASN A 380 14.57 17.18 2.64
N VAL A 381 14.45 15.86 2.83
CA VAL A 381 13.26 15.07 2.46
C VAL A 381 11.98 15.67 3.05
N LYS A 382 11.98 16.10 4.32
CA LYS A 382 10.81 16.69 4.99
C LYS A 382 10.30 17.91 4.23
N LYS A 383 11.20 18.79 3.79
CA LYS A 383 10.86 19.98 2.99
C LYS A 383 10.39 19.66 1.58
N VAL A 384 10.93 18.61 0.95
CA VAL A 384 10.41 18.09 -0.33
C VAL A 384 8.97 17.60 -0.17
N LEU A 385 8.70 16.76 0.83
CA LEU A 385 7.35 16.26 1.10
C LEU A 385 6.39 17.40 1.45
N GLN A 386 6.84 18.38 2.24
CA GLN A 386 6.05 19.60 2.51
C GLN A 386 5.63 20.31 1.22
N ARG A 387 6.55 20.45 0.27
CA ARG A 387 6.28 21.06 -1.03
C ARG A 387 5.33 20.20 -1.87
N MET A 388 5.47 18.88 -1.88
CA MET A 388 4.56 17.97 -2.57
C MET A 388 3.13 18.09 -2.04
N VAL A 389 2.95 17.98 -0.72
CA VAL A 389 1.63 18.10 -0.09
C VAL A 389 1.07 19.51 -0.24
N GLY A 390 1.91 20.55 -0.14
CA GLY A 390 1.52 21.93 -0.40
C GLY A 390 1.03 22.17 -1.84
N ASN A 391 1.63 21.49 -2.82
CA ASN A 391 1.14 21.51 -4.20
C ASN A 391 -0.24 20.84 -4.29
N LEU A 392 -0.42 19.63 -3.74
CA LEU A 392 -1.73 18.94 -3.69
C LEU A 392 -2.81 19.79 -3.00
N LEU A 393 -2.48 20.41 -1.88
CA LEU A 393 -3.37 21.31 -1.14
C LEU A 393 -3.79 22.51 -1.99
N SER A 394 -2.86 23.06 -2.75
CA SER A 394 -3.14 24.17 -3.68
C SER A 394 -4.05 23.73 -4.83
N LEU A 395 -3.98 22.47 -5.27
CA LEU A 395 -4.91 21.90 -6.26
C LEU A 395 -6.30 21.70 -5.65
N GLY A 396 -6.39 21.07 -4.48
CA GLY A 396 -7.66 20.81 -3.80
C GLY A 396 -8.44 22.09 -3.49
N LYS A 397 -7.76 23.22 -3.24
CA LYS A 397 -8.40 24.53 -3.04
C LYS A 397 -9.00 25.15 -4.30
N ARG A 398 -8.52 24.76 -5.50
CA ARG A 398 -8.91 25.39 -6.77
C ARG A 398 -10.15 24.76 -7.38
N GLU A 399 -10.37 23.47 -7.16
CA GLU A 399 -11.49 22.75 -7.73
C GLU A 399 -12.67 22.74 -6.75
N GLY A 400 -13.89 22.96 -7.25
CA GLY A 400 -15.14 22.97 -6.47
C GLY A 400 -16.11 21.85 -6.89
N ILE A 401 -15.62 20.61 -6.98
CA ILE A 401 -16.37 19.42 -7.40
C ILE A 401 -16.20 18.33 -6.32
N ASP A 402 -17.10 17.37 -6.18
CA ASP A 402 -17.00 16.31 -5.14
C ASP A 402 -15.61 15.63 -5.04
N GLN A 403 -14.93 15.41 -6.18
CA GLN A 403 -13.60 14.81 -6.22
C GLN A 403 -12.50 15.74 -5.68
N SER A 404 -12.72 17.06 -5.71
CA SER A 404 -11.80 18.06 -5.16
C SER A 404 -11.86 18.15 -3.65
N TYR A 405 -13.03 17.92 -3.04
CA TYR A 405 -13.13 17.88 -1.58
C TYR A 405 -12.37 16.71 -0.96
N GLN A 406 -12.35 15.56 -1.64
CA GLN A 406 -11.54 14.42 -1.21
C GLN A 406 -10.05 14.75 -1.28
N LEU A 407 -9.58 15.33 -2.40
CA LEU A 407 -8.19 15.77 -2.55
C LEU A 407 -7.81 16.84 -1.52
N LEU A 408 -8.68 17.83 -1.31
CA LEU A 408 -8.48 18.89 -0.33
C LEU A 408 -8.39 18.32 1.09
N ARG A 409 -9.27 17.38 1.44
CA ARG A 409 -9.24 16.67 2.71
C ARG A 409 -7.94 15.90 2.88
N ASP A 410 -7.60 15.01 1.94
CA ASP A 410 -6.44 14.14 2.07
C ASP A 410 -5.14 14.95 2.13
N SER A 411 -5.04 16.03 1.34
CA SER A 411 -3.88 16.92 1.39
C SER A 411 -3.80 17.76 2.67
N LEU A 412 -4.93 18.19 3.25
CA LEU A 412 -4.95 18.83 4.58
C LEU A 412 -4.55 17.87 5.69
N ASP A 413 -5.10 16.66 5.68
CA ASP A 413 -4.82 15.63 6.68
C ASP A 413 -3.31 15.27 6.66
N LEU A 414 -2.72 15.09 5.47
CA LEU A 414 -1.27 14.90 5.32
C LEU A 414 -0.47 16.11 5.81
N TYR A 415 -0.85 17.32 5.41
CA TYR A 415 -0.08 18.52 5.74
C TYR A 415 -0.05 18.75 7.25
N LEU A 416 -1.20 18.59 7.91
CA LEU A 416 -1.35 18.74 9.35
C LEU A 416 -0.71 17.60 10.14
N ALA A 417 -0.65 16.39 9.57
CA ALA A 417 0.12 15.30 10.19
C ALA A 417 1.63 15.57 10.19
N MET A 418 2.14 16.27 9.18
CA MET A 418 3.55 16.68 9.11
C MET A 418 3.83 17.96 9.90
N TYR A 419 2.87 18.90 9.93
CA TYR A 419 3.01 20.24 10.48
C TYR A 419 1.75 20.62 11.29
N PRO A 420 1.59 20.09 12.51
CA PRO A 420 0.36 20.21 13.28
C PRO A 420 0.06 21.65 13.77
N ASP A 421 1.08 22.51 13.87
CA ASP A 421 0.94 23.86 14.44
C ASP A 421 0.40 24.92 13.46
N GLN A 422 -0.10 24.50 12.30
CA GLN A 422 -0.58 25.39 11.24
C GLN A 422 -2.05 25.81 11.48
N VAL A 423 -2.25 26.82 12.34
CA VAL A 423 -3.58 27.30 12.77
C VAL A 423 -4.54 27.58 11.60
N GLN A 424 -4.06 28.24 10.54
CA GLN A 424 -4.90 28.56 9.37
C GLN A 424 -5.39 27.28 8.64
N LEU A 425 -4.55 26.24 8.59
CA LEU A 425 -4.91 24.97 7.95
C LEU A 425 -5.84 24.14 8.85
N LEU A 426 -5.65 24.19 10.18
CA LEU A 426 -6.58 23.59 11.13
C LEU A 426 -7.99 24.19 11.01
N LEU A 427 -8.09 25.53 10.90
CA LEU A 427 -9.37 26.21 10.68
C LEU A 427 -10.00 25.84 9.33
N LEU A 428 -9.18 25.71 8.28
CA LEU A 428 -9.67 25.27 6.97
C LEU A 428 -10.18 23.81 7.01
N GLN A 429 -9.48 22.92 7.71
CA GLN A 429 -9.91 21.53 7.90
C GLN A 429 -11.23 21.46 8.69
N ALA A 430 -11.37 22.23 9.78
CA ALA A 430 -12.61 22.29 10.54
C ALA A 430 -13.80 22.76 9.68
N ARG A 431 -13.61 23.81 8.86
CA ARG A 431 -14.63 24.29 7.91
C ARG A 431 -14.98 23.25 6.84
N LEU A 432 -13.97 22.57 6.31
CA LEU A 432 -14.17 21.49 5.33
C LEU A 432 -14.98 20.35 5.94
N TYR A 433 -14.63 19.92 7.16
CA TYR A 433 -15.32 18.84 7.85
C TYR A 433 -16.77 19.22 8.15
N PHE A 434 -17.01 20.45 8.62
CA PHE A 434 -18.36 21.00 8.77
C PHE A 434 -19.15 20.94 7.46
N HIS A 435 -18.56 21.41 6.36
CA HIS A 435 -19.19 21.41 5.03
C HIS A 435 -19.53 19.99 4.54
N LEU A 436 -18.68 19.01 4.86
CA LEU A 436 -18.89 17.60 4.52
C LEU A 436 -19.80 16.85 5.52
N GLY A 437 -20.35 17.54 6.53
CA GLY A 437 -21.17 16.92 7.58
C GLY A 437 -20.39 15.97 8.50
N ILE A 438 -19.07 16.14 8.57
CA ILE A 438 -18.15 15.39 9.43
C ILE A 438 -18.02 16.18 10.74
N TRP A 439 -18.76 15.78 11.77
CA TRP A 439 -18.75 16.48 13.06
C TRP A 439 -17.57 16.03 13.96
N PRO A 440 -16.66 16.94 14.33
CA PRO A 440 -15.49 16.60 15.16
C PRO A 440 -15.80 16.47 16.66
N GLU A 441 -16.98 16.88 17.13
CA GLU A 441 -17.34 16.94 18.57
C GLU A 441 -17.46 15.58 19.29
N LYS A 442 -17.11 14.47 18.63
CA LYS A 442 -17.02 13.15 19.26
C LYS A 442 -15.74 12.39 18.90
N ALA A 443 -14.72 13.07 18.38
CA ALA A 443 -13.38 12.52 18.19
C ALA A 443 -12.55 12.81 19.45
N GLY A 444 -12.53 11.86 20.40
CA GLY A 444 -11.79 11.97 21.66
C GLY A 444 -10.27 12.10 21.50
N ASP A 445 -9.73 11.78 20.32
CA ASP A 445 -8.29 11.75 20.03
C ASP A 445 -7.90 12.66 18.85
N ALA A 446 -8.60 13.78 18.67
CA ALA A 446 -8.14 14.83 17.78
C ALA A 446 -6.79 15.39 18.30
N PRO A 447 -5.71 15.48 17.47
CA PRO A 447 -4.46 16.08 17.90
C PRO A 447 -4.72 17.47 18.49
N PHE A 448 -4.03 17.82 19.57
CA PHE A 448 -4.23 19.01 20.41
C PHE A 448 -4.50 20.33 19.64
N GLY A 449 -4.02 20.45 18.39
CA GLY A 449 -4.30 21.58 17.49
C GLY A 449 -5.74 21.67 16.97
N GLN A 450 -6.43 20.54 16.72
CA GLN A 450 -7.83 20.52 16.28
C GLN A 450 -8.78 21.01 17.39
N GLN A 451 -8.52 20.68 18.66
CA GLN A 451 -9.31 21.19 19.79
C GLN A 451 -9.21 22.72 19.92
N LYS A 452 -8.02 23.31 19.73
CA LYS A 452 -7.83 24.78 19.72
C LYS A 452 -8.56 25.48 18.57
N ALA A 453 -8.56 24.89 17.38
CA ALA A 453 -9.25 25.47 16.22
C ALA A 453 -10.77 25.41 16.35
N LEU A 454 -11.29 24.33 16.96
CA LEU A 454 -12.72 24.17 17.24
C LEU A 454 -13.22 25.14 18.33
N SER A 455 -12.42 25.39 19.38
CA SER A 455 -12.73 26.41 20.39
C SER A 455 -12.71 27.85 19.88
N ALA A 456 -12.22 28.08 18.66
CA ALA A 456 -12.12 29.40 18.03
C ALA A 456 -13.22 29.67 16.99
N LEU A 457 -14.11 28.69 16.74
CA LEU A 457 -15.31 28.90 15.94
C LEU A 457 -16.37 29.58 16.81
N PRO A 458 -17.01 30.68 16.37
CA PRO A 458 -18.11 31.29 17.11
C PRO A 458 -19.31 30.34 17.11
N ASP A 459 -19.95 30.18 18.28
CA ASP A 459 -21.02 29.21 18.56
C ASP A 459 -22.31 29.37 17.72
N HIS A 460 -22.37 30.30 16.76
CA HIS A 460 -23.56 30.52 15.95
C HIS A 460 -23.20 31.03 14.54
N VAL A 461 -23.29 30.15 13.53
CA VAL A 461 -23.86 30.42 12.18
C VAL A 461 -24.39 29.13 11.58
#